data_AF-I3YH88-F1
#
_entry.id   AF-I3YH88-F1
#
_cell.length_a   1.000
_cell.length_b   1.000
_cell.length_c   1.000
_cell.angle_alpha   90.00
_cell.angle_beta   90.00
_cell.angle_gamma   90.00
#
_symmetry.space_group_name_H-M   'P 1'
#
loop_
_entity.id
_entity.type
_entity.pdbx_description
1 polymer ?
#
loop_
_entity_poly.entity_id
_entity_poly.type
_entity_poly.pdbx_seq_one_letter_code
_entity_poly.pdbx_strand_id
1 'polypeptide(L)'
;MIHSGIQQQTPIGERRLPLDQDGFLVDPELWNRGMAKFIAKLDGVWPLGPEHWNIIYYLREHRLTYGALPPTSQICRAHGMERHAVQRLFGSCREAWRIAGLSHPGEEALNYMT
;
A
#
# COMPACT_ATOMS: atom_id res chain seq x y z
N MET A 1 -2.47 47.16 -19.62
CA MET A 1 -2.23 45.88 -20.31
C MET A 1 -1.05 45.19 -19.64
N ILE A 2 -1.31 44.25 -18.73
CA ILE A 2 -0.27 43.42 -18.10
C ILE A 2 -0.56 41.97 -18.49
N HIS A 3 0.36 41.38 -19.23
CA HIS A 3 0.28 39.97 -19.63
C HIS A 3 0.59 39.08 -18.43
N SER A 4 -0.31 38.14 -18.22
CA SER A 4 -0.25 37.04 -17.26
C SER A 4 1.05 36.26 -17.38
N GLY A 5 1.86 36.27 -16.31
CA GLY A 5 2.88 35.26 -16.05
C GLY A 5 2.27 34.18 -15.15
N ILE A 6 1.93 33.04 -15.74
CA ILE A 6 1.36 31.87 -15.07
C ILE A 6 2.37 31.39 -14.02
N GLN A 7 2.00 31.47 -12.74
CA GLN A 7 2.67 30.68 -11.71
C GLN A 7 2.34 29.20 -11.95
N GLN A 8 3.31 28.46 -12.49
CA GLN A 8 3.27 27.00 -12.45
C GLN A 8 3.64 26.56 -11.03
N GLN A 9 2.67 26.62 -10.13
CA GLN A 9 2.71 25.85 -8.89
C GLN A 9 1.99 24.54 -9.17
N THR A 10 2.70 23.43 -9.09
CA THR A 10 2.08 22.09 -9.03
C THR A 10 1.88 21.76 -7.56
N PRO A 11 0.68 21.86 -6.97
CA PRO A 11 0.47 21.45 -5.60
C PRO A 11 -0.07 20.02 -5.63
N ILE A 12 0.80 19.03 -5.89
CA ILE A 12 0.50 17.68 -5.40
C ILE A 12 1.03 17.68 -3.98
N GLY A 13 0.12 18.00 -3.05
CA GLY A 13 0.43 18.36 -1.67
C GLY A 13 1.49 17.45 -1.04
N GLU A 14 2.59 18.07 -0.61
CA GLU A 14 3.62 17.53 0.27
C GLU A 14 3.07 17.30 1.69
N ARG A 15 1.93 16.62 1.80
CA ARG A 15 1.53 16.07 3.09
C ARG A 15 2.43 14.85 3.29
N ARG A 16 3.54 15.05 4.00
CA ARG A 16 4.46 13.98 4.39
C ARG A 16 3.61 12.81 4.88
N LEU A 17 3.74 11.65 4.23
CA LEU A 17 3.06 10.46 4.71
C LEU A 17 3.53 10.22 6.15
N PRO A 18 2.61 9.99 7.12
CA PRO A 18 2.99 9.70 8.49
C PRO A 18 3.48 8.26 8.56
N LEU A 19 4.71 8.03 8.12
CA LEU A 19 5.35 6.73 8.15
C LEU A 19 6.25 6.59 9.38
N ASP A 20 6.36 5.38 9.91
CA ASP A 20 7.35 5.04 10.94
C ASP A 20 8.76 4.87 10.35
N GLN A 21 9.73 4.51 11.21
CA GLN A 21 11.13 4.31 10.83
C GLN A 21 11.34 3.17 9.81
N ASP A 22 10.44 2.19 9.79
CA ASP A 22 10.46 1.04 8.87
C ASP A 22 9.63 1.33 7.60
N GLY A 23 8.98 2.49 7.57
CA GLY A 23 8.21 3.10 6.50
C GLY A 23 6.76 2.61 6.39
N PHE A 24 6.19 2.05 7.46
CA PHE A 24 4.77 1.69 7.54
C PHE A 24 3.92 2.86 8.00
N LEU A 25 2.63 2.87 7.65
CA LEU A 25 1.73 3.95 8.02
C LEU A 25 1.46 3.92 9.53
N VAL A 26 1.74 5.03 10.21
CA VAL A 26 1.54 5.16 11.67
C VAL A 26 0.06 5.04 12.04
N ASP A 27 -0.80 5.67 11.23
CA ASP A 27 -2.26 5.63 11.41
C ASP A 27 -2.95 5.07 10.15
N PRO A 28 -3.39 3.80 10.19
CA PRO A 28 -4.13 3.16 9.10
C PRO A 28 -5.45 3.85 8.73
N GLU A 29 -6.04 4.66 9.60
CA GLU A 29 -7.31 5.36 9.31
C GLU A 29 -7.12 6.51 8.31
N LEU A 30 -5.93 7.09 8.25
CA LEU A 30 -5.59 8.16 7.29
C LEU A 30 -5.50 7.66 5.85
N TRP A 31 -5.36 6.34 5.66
CA TRP A 31 -5.14 5.75 4.36
C TRP A 31 -6.24 6.10 3.37
N ASN A 32 -5.83 6.48 2.17
CA ASN A 32 -6.71 6.64 1.03
C ASN A 32 -6.00 6.17 -0.25
N ARG A 33 -6.76 6.07 -1.35
CA ARG A 33 -6.21 5.63 -2.64
C ARG A 33 -5.06 6.51 -3.13
N GLY A 34 -5.03 7.81 -2.80
CA GLY A 34 -3.92 8.69 -3.15
C GLY A 34 -2.62 8.30 -2.45
N MET A 35 -2.70 7.96 -1.16
CA MET A 35 -1.56 7.47 -0.39
C MET A 35 -1.07 6.12 -0.91
N ALA A 36 -1.97 5.18 -1.19
CA ALA A 36 -1.59 3.89 -1.80
C ALA A 36 -0.82 4.08 -3.11
N LYS A 37 -1.28 4.99 -3.98
CA LYS A 37 -0.59 5.31 -5.24
C LYS A 37 0.78 5.93 -5.00
N PHE A 38 0.92 6.78 -3.97
CA PHE A 38 2.20 7.40 -3.64
C PHE A 38 3.19 6.38 -3.09
N ILE A 39 2.78 5.54 -2.14
CA ILE A 39 3.60 4.45 -1.59
C ILE A 39 4.00 3.48 -2.71
N ALA A 40 3.08 3.11 -3.60
CA ALA A 40 3.39 2.24 -4.73
C ALA A 40 4.43 2.84 -5.70
N LYS A 41 4.51 4.17 -5.84
CA LYS A 41 5.58 4.81 -6.61
C LYS A 41 6.92 4.76 -5.90
N LEU A 42 6.93 4.92 -4.57
CA LEU A 42 8.15 4.79 -3.75
C LEU A 42 8.70 3.37 -3.79
N ASP A 43 7.80 2.38 -3.71
CA ASP A 43 8.13 0.96 -3.63
C ASP A 43 8.32 0.32 -5.04
N GLY A 44 8.21 1.10 -6.13
CA GLY A 44 8.44 0.59 -7.50
C GLY A 44 7.33 -0.29 -8.08
N VAL A 45 6.14 -0.30 -7.47
CA VAL A 45 4.97 -1.13 -7.83
C VAL A 45 3.95 -0.39 -8.72
N TRP A 46 4.18 0.90 -8.99
CA TRP A 46 3.28 1.67 -9.86
C TRP A 46 3.39 1.24 -11.34
N PRO A 47 2.27 1.06 -12.09
CA PRO A 47 0.88 1.38 -11.73
C PRO A 47 0.08 0.26 -11.04
N LEU A 48 -0.82 0.66 -10.13
CA LEU A 48 -1.73 -0.26 -9.45
C LEU A 48 -2.96 -0.62 -10.32
N GLY A 49 -2.92 -1.80 -10.93
CA GLY A 49 -4.02 -2.41 -11.68
C GLY A 49 -5.11 -3.06 -10.81
N PRO A 50 -6.19 -3.62 -11.41
CA PRO A 50 -7.32 -4.21 -10.67
C PRO A 50 -6.92 -5.31 -9.69
N GLU A 51 -6.00 -6.22 -10.07
CA GLU A 51 -5.51 -7.28 -9.18
C GLU A 51 -4.82 -6.71 -7.93
N HIS A 52 -4.07 -5.61 -8.08
CA HIS A 52 -3.44 -4.94 -6.94
C HIS A 52 -4.50 -4.41 -5.98
N TRP A 53 -5.53 -3.73 -6.49
CA TRP A 53 -6.58 -3.16 -5.64
C TRP A 53 -7.34 -4.24 -4.87
N ASN A 54 -7.61 -5.40 -5.49
CA ASN A 54 -8.24 -6.52 -4.81
C ASN A 54 -7.39 -6.99 -3.61
N ILE A 55 -6.08 -7.16 -3.79
CA ILE A 55 -5.17 -7.57 -2.69
C ILE A 55 -5.08 -6.49 -1.62
N ILE A 56 -4.91 -5.22 -2.01
CA ILE A 56 -4.82 -4.06 -1.09
C ILE A 56 -6.05 -4.01 -0.19
N TYR A 57 -7.25 -4.08 -0.76
CA TYR A 57 -8.49 -4.01 0.01
C TYR A 57 -8.68 -5.25 0.88
N TYR A 58 -8.37 -6.44 0.38
CA TYR A 58 -8.45 -7.66 1.17
C TYR A 58 -7.53 -7.62 2.40
N LEU A 59 -6.26 -7.23 2.22
CA LEU A 59 -5.31 -7.09 3.33
C LEU A 59 -5.83 -6.11 4.38
N ARG A 60 -6.34 -4.96 3.91
CA ARG A 60 -6.85 -3.91 4.77
C ARG A 60 -8.09 -4.36 5.54
N GLU A 61 -9.07 -4.93 4.86
CA GLU A 61 -10.29 -5.44 5.47
C GLU A 61 -9.99 -6.54 6.49
N HIS A 62 -9.15 -7.51 6.14
CA HIS A 62 -8.80 -8.60 7.04
C HIS A 62 -8.10 -8.08 8.31
N ARG A 63 -7.12 -7.17 8.17
CA ARG A 63 -6.38 -6.65 9.31
C ARG A 63 -7.25 -5.80 10.24
N LEU A 64 -8.15 -4.98 9.68
CA LEU A 64 -9.07 -4.15 10.46
C LEU A 64 -10.20 -4.95 11.11
N THR A 65 -10.64 -6.05 10.49
CA THR A 65 -11.72 -6.90 11.01
C THR A 65 -11.22 -7.89 12.06
N TYR A 66 -10.12 -8.60 11.78
CA TYR A 66 -9.66 -9.72 12.61
C TYR A 66 -8.43 -9.40 13.45
N GLY A 67 -7.79 -8.25 13.24
CA GLY A 67 -6.56 -7.89 13.95
C GLY A 67 -5.32 -8.72 13.56
N ALA A 68 -5.45 -9.63 12.59
CA ALA A 68 -4.42 -10.62 12.25
C ALA A 68 -3.96 -10.52 10.79
N LEU A 69 -2.79 -11.08 10.52
CA LEU A 69 -2.25 -11.26 9.16
C LEU A 69 -3.05 -12.35 8.45
N PRO A 70 -3.59 -12.09 7.25
CA PRO A 70 -4.19 -13.15 6.46
C PRO A 70 -3.10 -14.11 5.94
N PRO A 71 -3.36 -15.43 5.92
CA PRO A 71 -2.54 -16.37 5.18
C PRO A 71 -2.51 -16.00 3.70
N THR A 72 -1.32 -15.94 3.08
CA THR A 72 -1.15 -15.64 1.65
C THR A 72 -1.93 -16.59 0.75
N SER A 73 -2.09 -17.85 1.16
CA SER A 73 -2.91 -18.85 0.47
C SER A 73 -4.41 -18.49 0.46
N GLN A 74 -4.89 -17.79 1.48
CA GLN A 74 -6.28 -17.34 1.58
C GLN A 74 -6.55 -16.14 0.67
N ILE A 75 -5.61 -15.19 0.58
CA ILE A 75 -5.66 -14.06 -0.35
C ILE A 75 -5.87 -14.59 -1.78
N CYS A 76 -5.04 -15.57 -2.18
CA CYS A 76 -5.05 -16.10 -3.53
C CYS A 76 -6.35 -16.85 -3.83
N ARG A 77 -6.81 -17.72 -2.91
CA ARG A 77 -8.05 -18.49 -3.10
C ARG A 77 -9.30 -17.62 -3.09
N ALA A 78 -9.37 -16.60 -2.22
CA ALA A 78 -10.55 -15.74 -2.09
C ALA A 78 -10.84 -14.93 -3.37
N HIS A 79 -9.81 -14.62 -4.15
CA HIS A 79 -9.93 -13.82 -5.37
C HIS A 79 -9.60 -14.58 -6.65
N GLY A 80 -9.47 -15.91 -6.60
CA GLY A 80 -9.11 -16.73 -7.76
C GLY A 80 -7.74 -16.40 -8.35
N MET A 81 -6.85 -15.84 -7.54
CA MET A 81 -5.51 -15.45 -7.95
C MET A 81 -4.52 -16.62 -7.81
N GLU A 82 -3.48 -16.58 -8.64
CA GLU A 82 -2.35 -17.51 -8.59
C GLU A 82 -1.61 -17.47 -7.24
N ARG A 83 -1.01 -18.60 -6.84
CA ARG A 83 -0.33 -18.77 -5.53
C ARG A 83 0.77 -17.73 -5.28
N HIS A 84 1.36 -17.22 -6.35
CA HIS A 84 2.45 -16.24 -6.34
C HIS A 84 2.02 -14.83 -6.78
N ALA A 85 0.71 -14.54 -6.77
CA ALA A 85 0.17 -13.26 -7.22
C ALA A 85 0.77 -12.07 -6.44
N VAL A 86 0.94 -12.19 -5.13
CA VAL A 86 1.52 -11.12 -4.29
C VAL A 86 2.96 -10.81 -4.73
N GLN A 87 3.82 -11.81 -4.88
CA GLN A 87 5.20 -11.62 -5.34
C GLN A 87 5.27 -11.01 -6.73
N ARG A 88 4.44 -11.50 -7.66
CA ARG A 88 4.40 -11.03 -9.05
C ARG A 88 3.93 -9.58 -9.17
N LEU A 89 2.94 -9.19 -8.35
CA LEU A 89 2.30 -7.88 -8.41
C LEU A 89 3.05 -6.83 -7.58
N PHE A 90 3.51 -7.19 -6.38
CA PHE A 90 4.05 -6.24 -5.42
C PHE A 90 5.55 -6.36 -5.19
N GLY A 91 6.21 -7.41 -5.69
CA GLY A 91 7.61 -7.67 -5.38
C GLY A 91 7.77 -8.50 -4.11
N SER A 92 7.15 -8.10 -3.00
CA SER A 92 7.08 -8.93 -1.78
C SER A 92 5.79 -8.70 -0.98
N CYS A 93 5.61 -9.48 0.09
CA CYS A 93 4.51 -9.28 1.03
C CYS A 93 4.65 -7.94 1.78
N ARG A 94 5.88 -7.46 2.01
CA ARG A 94 6.13 -6.20 2.70
C ARG A 94 5.61 -5.00 1.89
N GLU A 95 5.89 -4.93 0.59
CA GLU A 95 5.38 -3.84 -0.25
C GLU A 95 3.85 -3.88 -0.33
N ALA A 96 3.25 -5.07 -0.47
CA ALA A 96 1.79 -5.22 -0.45
C ALA A 96 1.18 -4.67 0.84
N TRP A 97 1.79 -4.98 2.00
CA TRP A 97 1.36 -4.50 3.32
C TRP A 97 1.46 -2.98 3.46
N ARG A 98 2.57 -2.39 3.03
CA ARG A 98 2.79 -0.94 3.05
C ARG A 98 1.79 -0.20 2.16
N ILE A 99 1.59 -0.68 0.93
CA ILE A 99 0.68 -0.06 -0.05
C ILE A 99 -0.78 -0.16 0.44
N ALA A 100 -1.13 -1.23 1.17
CA ALA A 100 -2.42 -1.37 1.86
C ALA A 100 -2.62 -0.39 3.03
N GLY A 101 -1.58 0.38 3.41
CA GLY A 101 -1.67 1.39 4.46
C GLY A 101 -1.75 0.81 5.85
N LEU A 102 -1.20 -0.38 6.05
CA LEU A 102 -1.25 -1.06 7.33
C LEU A 102 -0.05 -0.67 8.17
N SER A 103 -0.27 -0.61 9.48
CA SER A 103 0.77 -0.33 10.46
C SER A 103 1.77 -1.47 10.57
N HIS A 104 2.91 -1.20 11.23
CA HIS A 104 3.96 -2.18 11.43
C HIS A 104 3.38 -3.53 11.93
N PRO A 105 3.65 -4.66 11.24
CA PRO A 105 3.04 -5.95 11.57
C PRO A 105 3.64 -6.62 12.81
N GLY A 106 4.74 -6.07 13.34
CA GLY A 106 5.58 -6.65 14.38
C GLY A 106 6.87 -7.24 13.80
N GLU A 107 7.96 -7.25 14.57
CA GLU A 107 9.28 -7.70 14.09
C GLU A 107 9.24 -9.15 13.60
N GLU A 108 8.60 -10.04 14.37
CA GLU A 108 8.46 -11.45 14.02
C GLU A 108 7.78 -11.62 12.66
N ALA A 109 6.63 -10.97 12.47
CA ALA A 109 5.90 -11.00 11.21
C ALA A 109 6.69 -10.42 10.04
N LEU A 110 7.40 -9.30 10.27
CA LEU A 110 8.19 -8.63 9.25
C LEU A 110 9.29 -9.55 8.70
N ASN A 111 9.92 -10.36 9.54
CA ASN A 111 10.96 -11.32 9.13
C ASN A 111 10.42 -12.41 8.17
N TYR A 112 9.12 -12.66 8.15
CA TYR A 112 8.48 -13.60 7.22
C TYR A 112 7.90 -12.92 5.96
N MET A 113 8.03 -11.60 5.82
CA MET A 113 7.50 -10.83 4.68
C MET A 113 8.51 -10.59 3.55
N THR A 114 9.69 -11.22 3.62
CA THR A 114 10.79 -11.13 2.65
C THR A 114 10.50 -11.88 1.35
#